data_AF-A0A2M7FMG5-F1
#
_entry.id   AF-A0A2M7FMG5-F1
#
_cell.length_a   1.000
_cell.length_b   1.000
_cell.length_c   1.000
_cell.angle_alpha   90.00
_cell.angle_beta   90.00
_cell.angle_gamma   90.00
#
_symmetry.space_group_name_H-M   'P 1'
#
loop_
_entity.id
_entity.type
_entity.pdbx_description
1 polymer ?
#
loop_
_entity_poly.entity_id
_entity_poly.type
_entity_poly.pdbx_seq_one_letter_code
_entity_poly.pdbx_strand_id
1 'polypeptide(L)' 'SDEVRPGVVFDFDASGRVLGIEMLDVSLRTDNPKEMALELVG' A
#
# COMPACT_ATOMS: atom_id res chain seq x y z
N SER A 1 10.95 -5.10 -1.38
CA SER A 1 9.57 -5.18 -1.84
C SER A 1 9.03 -6.58 -1.60
N ASP A 2 8.00 -6.68 -0.75
CA ASP A 2 7.26 -7.91 -0.46
C ASP A 2 5.76 -7.70 -0.71
N GLU A 3 5.14 -8.61 -1.48
CA GLU A 3 3.68 -8.60 -1.68
C GLU A 3 2.99 -9.22 -0.46
N VAL A 4 2.45 -8.36 0.40
CA VAL A 4 1.83 -8.77 1.66
C VAL A 4 0.39 -9.26 1.48
N ARG A 5 -0.27 -8.82 0.41
CA ARG A 5 -1.61 -9.23 -0.04
C ARG A 5 -1.68 -9.06 -1.56
N PRO A 6 -2.55 -9.79 -2.27
CA PRO A 6 -2.71 -9.62 -3.72
C PRO A 6 -2.88 -8.16 -4.13
N GLY A 7 -1.92 -7.62 -4.89
CA GLY A 7 -1.90 -6.24 -5.35
C GLY A 7 -1.48 -5.18 -4.31
N VAL A 8 -0.95 -5.59 -3.16
CA VAL A 8 -0.40 -4.69 -2.12
C VAL A 8 1.04 -5.08 -1.80
N VAL A 9 1.97 -4.18 -2.07
CA VAL A 9 3.42 -4.42 -1.91
C VAL A 9 3.99 -3.41 -0.93
N PHE A 10 4.79 -3.91 0.03
CA PHE A 10 5.52 -3.08 0.99
C PHE A 10 7.00 -3.08 0.68
N ASP A 11 7.62 -1.90 0.74
CA ASP A 11 9.06 -1.73 0.76
C ASP A 11 9.55 -1.44 2.16
N PHE A 12 10.70 -2.01 2.52
CA PHE A 12 11.28 -1.90 3.84
C PHE A 12 12.69 -1.31 3.79
N ASP A 13 13.06 -0.60 4.85
CA ASP A 13 14.46 -0.23 5.11
C ASP A 13 15.27 -1.42 5.64
N ALA A 14 16.57 -1.21 5.82
CA ALA A 14 17.48 -2.24 6.35
C ALA A 14 17.12 -2.72 7.78
N SER A 15 16.30 -1.96 8.51
CA SER A 15 15.82 -2.29 9.86
C SER A 15 14.43 -2.92 9.85
N GLY A 16 13.85 -3.18 8.68
CA GLY A 16 12.52 -3.78 8.52
C GLY A 16 11.35 -2.81 8.73
N ARG A 17 11.58 -1.49 8.67
CA ARG A 17 10.51 -0.48 8.75
C ARG A 17 10.00 -0.13 7.36
N VAL A 18 8.69 0.11 7.23
CA VAL A 18 8.06 0.44 5.94
C VAL A 18 8.58 1.77 5.41
N LEU A 19 9.07 1.77 4.17
CA LEU A 19 9.47 2.93 3.40
C LEU A 19 8.42 3.34 2.36
N GLY A 20 7.70 2.37 1.82
CA GLY A 20 6.77 2.58 0.72
C GLY A 20 5.65 1.55 0.73
N ILE A 21 4.50 1.97 0.21
CA ILE A 21 3.33 1.13 -0.03
C ILE A 21 2.94 1.32 -1.49
N GLU A 22 2.86 0.22 -2.23
CA GLU A 22 2.35 0.20 -3.59
C GLU A 22 1.01 -0.54 -3.63
N MET A 23 0.03 0.03 -4.32
CA MET A 23 -1.24 -0.62 -4.61
C MET A 23 -1.37 -0.77 -6.13
N LEU A 24 -1.43 -2.01 -6.59
CA LEU A 24 -1.55 -2.36 -8.00
C LEU A 24 -3.03 -2.45 -8.39
N ASP A 25 -3.34 -2.31 -9.68
CA ASP A 25 -4.67 -2.41 -10.31
C ASP A 25 -5.84 -1.84 -9.48
N VAL A 26 -5.62 -0.70 -8.82
CA VAL A 26 -6.60 -0.09 -7.92
C VAL A 26 -7.93 0.17 -8.64
N SER A 27 -7.89 0.48 -9.93
CA SER A 27 -9.07 0.65 -10.80
C SER A 27 -9.98 -0.58 -10.91
N LEU A 28 -9.47 -1.77 -10.59
CA LEU A 28 -10.23 -3.03 -10.61
C LEU A 28 -10.66 -3.48 -9.20
N ARG A 29 -10.21 -2.78 -8.15
CA ARG A 29 -10.29 -3.21 -6.76
C ARG A 29 -11.04 -2.23 -5.85
N THR A 30 -11.40 -1.04 -6.34
CA THR A 30 -12.20 -0.03 -5.64
C THR A 30 -13.09 0.76 -6.59
N ASP A 31 -14.24 1.21 -6.09
CA ASP A 31 -15.22 2.01 -6.83
C ASP A 31 -14.70 3.42 -7.16
N ASN A 32 -13.76 3.95 -6.36
CA ASN A 32 -13.12 5.25 -6.60
C ASN A 32 -11.59 5.16 -6.49
N PRO A 33 -10.88 4.75 -7.55
CA PRO A 33 -9.44 4.49 -7.51
C PRO A 33 -8.57 5.74 -7.41
N LYS A 34 -9.17 6.94 -7.41
CA LYS A 34 -8.47 8.21 -7.29
C LYS A 34 -8.47 8.76 -5.86
N GLU A 35 -9.19 8.10 -4.96
CA GLU A 35 -9.33 8.53 -3.57
C GLU A 35 -8.56 7.60 -2.64
N MET A 36 -7.82 8.20 -1.71
CA MET A 36 -7.12 7.50 -0.65
C MET A 36 -7.42 8.21 0.67
N ALA A 37 -7.97 7.48 1.63
CA ALA A 37 -8.12 7.96 2.99
C ALA A 37 -6.97 7.40 3.84
N LEU A 38 -6.26 8.28 4.53
CA LEU A 38 -5.21 7.92 5.49
C LEU A 38 -5.61 8.46 6.86
N GLU A 39 -5.74 7.57 7.84
CA GLU A 39 -5.93 7.94 9.24
C GLU A 39 -4.64 7.65 10.01
N LEU A 40 -4.12 8.68 10.68
CA LEU A 40 -2.98 8.56 11.57
C LEU A 40 -3.50 8.54 13.00
N VAL A 41 -3.47 7.37 13.63
CA VAL A 41 -3.76 7.24 15.06
C VAL A 41 -2.44 7.35 15.82
N GLY A 42 -2.35 8.37 16.68
CA GLY A 42 -1.22 8.63 17.58
C GLY A 42 -1.58 8.36 19.03
#